data_AF-A0AB73C1U8-F1
#
_entry.id   AF-A0AB73C1U8-F1
#
_cell.length_a   1.000
_cell.length_b   1.000
_cell.length_c   1.000
_cell.angle_alpha   90.00
_cell.angle_beta   90.00
_cell.angle_gamma   90.00
#
_symmetry.space_group_name_H-M   'P 1'
#
loop_
_entity.id
_entity.type
_entity.pdbx_description
1 polymer ?
#
loop_
_entity_poly.entity_id
_entity_poly.type
_entity_poly.pdbx_seq_one_letter_code
_entity_poly.pdbx_strand_id
1 'polypeptide(L)'
;MGKKHYVIYTPEMESRQMAELAFQYAPSQEEWQLADLSCGNGNLLSAFSKYGKERKNKPRVKYYGYDIDERAILEAKVRLTEEESFFSCEDSLGLKTEERFDIILGNPPYLGEKNHKEIFEKLKKTDFGKKYYEGKMDYLYFFIEKAVDLLREEGILVYLTTDYWLVADGAKTLRKTLREEGEFLYFQDYHISLFEGALGQHNLLFVWRKGKKGSSVYIQEKERSFSLKQEEIYERNGNIYLWHSDIRKQLQSIEEKANYHLGDLLEIKQGIVSGCDKAFVFSHYEEELREYLKPFYKNKDIFSYSLQKQEEFWILYLDEKRKWKDVLEKYLSPYREKLEKRREVQLGKIAWWNLQWARDERMFQGPKILARQRCKGNWFAYSEEEVYGSADIYYFLPKEKNVDLFYILAYLNSSLFSFWYRHCGKKKGNLLEFYSKPLLKVPIYYPQNIEERQEISDLARLQTEKYSRERQQKIENYFKI
;
A
#
# COMPACT_ATOMS: atom_id res chain seq x y z
N MET A 1 -29.50 10.02 -9.99
CA MET A 1 -29.31 10.64 -8.66
C MET A 1 -28.13 9.97 -7.97
N GLY A 2 -26.91 10.39 -8.29
CA GLY A 2 -25.66 9.82 -7.76
C GLY A 2 -25.20 10.57 -6.51
N LYS A 3 -24.70 9.84 -5.51
CA LYS A 3 -24.30 10.38 -4.21
C LYS A 3 -23.32 11.55 -4.35
N LYS A 4 -23.71 12.62 -3.65
CA LYS A 4 -23.17 13.97 -3.56
C LYS A 4 -21.76 14.00 -2.97
N HIS A 5 -20.94 14.90 -3.51
CA HIS A 5 -19.73 15.55 -2.98
C HIS A 5 -18.94 14.81 -1.89
N TYR A 6 -17.67 14.48 -2.18
CA TYR A 6 -16.69 13.89 -1.27
C TYR A 6 -16.25 14.87 -0.16
N VAL A 7 -17.22 15.38 0.59
CA VAL A 7 -17.02 16.38 1.64
C VAL A 7 -16.71 15.64 2.94
N ILE A 8 -15.45 15.69 3.34
CA ILE A 8 -14.99 15.19 4.63
C ILE A 8 -14.35 16.37 5.35
N TYR A 9 -15.01 16.84 6.41
CA TYR A 9 -14.49 17.94 7.23
C TYR A 9 -13.51 17.40 8.27
N THR A 10 -12.38 18.08 8.44
CA THR A 10 -11.40 17.79 9.49
C THR A 10 -12.05 17.96 10.87
N PRO A 11 -11.94 16.99 11.81
CA PRO A 11 -12.52 17.16 13.13
C PRO A 11 -11.80 18.27 13.92
N GLU A 12 -12.45 18.76 14.99
CA GLU A 12 -11.99 19.97 15.70
C GLU A 12 -10.64 19.77 16.38
N MET A 13 -10.38 18.60 16.97
CA MET A 13 -9.10 18.32 17.64
C MET A 13 -7.94 18.36 16.66
N GLU A 14 -8.06 17.69 15.51
CA GLU A 14 -7.04 17.67 14.46
C GLU A 14 -6.86 19.05 13.85
N SER A 15 -7.94 19.79 13.64
CA SER A 15 -7.88 21.17 13.11
C SER A 15 -7.12 22.10 14.06
N ARG A 16 -7.34 21.96 15.38
CA ARG A 16 -6.58 22.70 16.40
C ARG A 16 -5.12 22.27 16.41
N GLN A 17 -4.84 20.97 16.32
CA GLN A 17 -3.48 20.45 16.27
C GLN A 17 -2.71 20.95 15.04
N MET A 18 -3.35 21.00 13.88
CA MET A 18 -2.77 21.57 12.66
C MET A 18 -2.42 23.06 12.85
N ALA A 19 -3.28 23.83 13.54
CA ALA A 19 -2.97 25.21 13.88
C ALA A 19 -1.78 25.34 14.85
N GLU A 20 -1.73 24.49 15.89
CA GLU A 20 -0.63 24.43 16.83
C GLU A 20 0.72 24.21 16.13
N LEU A 21 0.78 23.19 15.27
CA LEU A 21 1.96 22.88 14.45
C LEU A 21 2.31 24.01 13.50
N ALA A 22 1.32 24.61 12.83
CA ALA A 22 1.56 25.71 11.91
C ALA A 22 2.22 26.89 12.62
N PHE A 23 1.72 27.30 13.78
CA PHE A 23 2.37 28.36 14.56
C PHE A 23 3.74 27.95 15.13
N GLN A 24 3.99 26.67 15.39
CA GLN A 24 5.26 26.18 15.90
C GLN A 24 6.36 26.23 14.83
N TYR A 25 6.01 25.93 13.58
CA TYR A 25 6.99 25.73 12.50
C TYR A 25 6.99 26.82 11.43
N ALA A 26 6.00 27.71 11.40
CA ALA A 26 5.93 28.80 10.45
C ALA A 26 7.13 29.75 10.58
N PRO A 27 7.55 30.41 9.48
CA PRO A 27 8.63 31.38 9.52
C PRO A 27 8.28 32.55 10.44
N SER A 28 9.27 33.05 11.19
CA SER A 28 9.12 34.23 12.04
C SER A 28 8.93 35.48 11.16
N GLN A 29 7.71 36.03 11.12
CA GLN A 29 7.35 37.20 10.33
C GLN A 29 6.27 38.03 11.04
N GLU A 30 6.12 39.30 10.66
CA GLU A 30 5.08 40.20 11.20
C GLU A 30 3.69 39.95 10.58
N GLU A 31 3.66 39.47 9.34
CA GLU A 31 2.44 39.11 8.59
C GLU A 31 2.63 37.76 7.90
N TRP A 32 1.61 36.91 7.94
CA TRP A 32 1.56 35.65 7.20
C TRP A 32 0.46 35.67 6.14
N GLN A 33 0.76 35.14 4.96
CA GLN A 33 -0.24 34.70 4.00
C GLN A 33 -0.50 33.21 4.17
N LEU A 34 -1.72 32.88 4.60
CA LEU A 34 -2.16 31.51 4.88
C LEU A 34 -3.22 31.07 3.88
N ALA A 35 -3.03 29.92 3.24
CA ALA A 35 -4.00 29.33 2.33
C ALA A 35 -4.51 27.95 2.75
N ASP A 36 -5.73 27.64 2.30
CA ASP A 36 -6.27 26.28 2.20
C ASP A 36 -6.83 26.08 0.79
N LEU A 37 -6.23 25.14 0.06
CA LEU A 37 -6.50 24.90 -1.37
C LEU A 37 -7.77 24.06 -1.61
N SER A 38 -8.37 23.49 -0.57
CA SER A 38 -9.61 22.72 -0.65
C SER A 38 -10.39 22.92 0.65
N CYS A 39 -10.76 24.17 0.91
CA CYS A 39 -11.07 24.64 2.25
C CYS A 39 -12.41 24.16 2.81
N GLY A 40 -13.28 23.61 1.95
CA GLY A 40 -14.63 23.22 2.31
C GLY A 40 -15.35 24.38 2.99
N ASN A 41 -15.85 24.16 4.20
CA ASN A 41 -16.55 25.16 5.01
C ASN A 41 -15.60 26.06 5.83
N GLY A 42 -14.31 26.07 5.52
CA GLY A 42 -13.29 26.91 6.15
C GLY A 42 -12.87 26.46 7.56
N ASN A 43 -13.09 25.20 7.93
CA ASN A 43 -12.82 24.74 9.30
C ASN A 43 -11.35 24.92 9.73
N LEU A 44 -10.39 24.58 8.85
CA LEU A 44 -8.96 24.71 9.15
C LEU A 44 -8.54 26.17 9.34
N LEU A 45 -8.99 27.06 8.45
CA LEU A 45 -8.73 28.50 8.54
C LEU A 45 -9.32 29.10 9.83
N SER A 46 -10.55 28.71 10.17
CA SER A 46 -11.22 29.13 11.41
C SER A 46 -10.50 28.63 12.66
N ALA A 47 -10.08 27.36 12.67
CA ALA A 47 -9.31 26.78 13.77
C ALA A 47 -7.98 27.52 13.97
N PHE A 48 -7.28 27.85 12.89
CA PHE A 48 -6.05 28.65 12.95
C PHE A 48 -6.30 30.05 13.52
N SER A 49 -7.33 30.77 13.05
CA SER A 49 -7.71 32.08 13.60
C SER A 49 -8.02 32.01 15.10
N LYS A 50 -8.85 31.06 15.52
CA LYS A 50 -9.22 30.86 16.94
C LYS A 50 -7.98 30.61 17.79
N TYR A 51 -7.12 29.67 17.37
CA TYR A 51 -5.89 29.36 18.08
C TYR A 51 -4.94 30.56 18.16
N GLY A 52 -4.83 31.36 17.09
CA GLY A 52 -4.04 32.59 17.09
C GLY A 52 -4.54 33.65 18.08
N LYS A 53 -5.87 33.79 18.25
CA LYS A 53 -6.47 34.75 19.21
C LYS A 53 -6.14 34.43 20.68
N GLU A 54 -5.76 33.19 20.99
CA GLU A 54 -5.34 32.78 22.33
C GLU A 54 -3.92 33.28 22.68
N ARG A 55 -3.20 33.89 21.73
CA ARG A 55 -1.78 34.25 21.86
C ARG A 55 -1.57 35.77 21.93
N LYS A 56 -0.68 36.21 22.84
CA LYS A 56 -0.43 37.64 23.11
C LYS A 56 0.24 38.39 21.96
N ASN A 57 1.18 37.75 21.25
CA ASN A 57 1.94 38.36 20.14
C ASN A 57 1.77 37.52 18.88
N LYS A 58 0.61 37.64 18.21
CA LYS A 58 0.36 36.93 16.95
C LYS A 58 0.71 37.81 15.75
N PRO A 59 1.31 37.25 14.68
CA PRO A 59 1.42 37.93 13.40
C PRO A 59 0.05 38.31 12.85
N ARG A 60 0.01 39.34 12.00
CA ARG A 60 -1.14 39.61 11.14
C ARG A 60 -1.30 38.46 10.15
N VAL A 61 -2.52 38.10 9.77
CA VAL A 61 -2.74 36.95 8.89
C VAL A 61 -3.76 37.30 7.81
N LYS A 62 -3.37 37.10 6.55
CA LYS A 62 -4.27 37.13 5.40
C LYS A 62 -4.67 35.70 5.07
N TYR A 63 -5.97 35.44 5.05
CA TYR A 63 -6.53 34.10 4.88
C TYR A 63 -7.04 33.92 3.45
N TYR A 64 -6.68 32.80 2.83
CA TYR A 64 -7.09 32.47 1.47
C TYR A 64 -7.74 31.07 1.47
N GLY A 65 -8.98 30.97 0.99
CA GLY A 65 -9.71 29.72 0.90
C GLY A 65 -10.22 29.46 -0.50
N TYR A 66 -9.90 28.29 -1.04
CA TYR A 66 -10.36 27.85 -2.35
C TYR A 66 -11.15 26.56 -2.22
N ASP A 67 -12.30 26.47 -2.89
CA ASP A 67 -13.06 25.23 -3.03
C ASP A 67 -13.90 25.29 -4.32
N ILE A 68 -14.21 24.12 -4.88
CA ILE A 68 -15.07 24.03 -6.07
C ILE A 68 -16.56 24.07 -5.71
N ASP A 69 -16.91 23.88 -4.43
CA ASP A 69 -18.29 23.93 -3.95
C ASP A 69 -18.65 25.33 -3.43
N GLU A 70 -19.50 26.03 -4.19
CA GLU A 70 -19.99 27.36 -3.87
C GLU A 70 -20.65 27.42 -2.48
N ARG A 71 -21.39 26.38 -2.10
CA ARG A 71 -22.05 26.34 -0.79
C ARG A 71 -21.02 26.28 0.33
N ALA A 72 -19.98 25.48 0.15
CA ALA A 72 -18.90 25.35 1.13
C ALA A 72 -18.18 26.70 1.31
N ILE A 73 -17.92 27.42 0.21
CA ILE A 73 -17.37 28.78 0.24
C ILE A 73 -18.26 29.78 0.98
N LEU A 74 -19.58 29.73 0.78
CA LEU A 74 -20.51 30.58 1.52
C LEU A 74 -20.46 30.27 3.03
N GLU A 75 -20.42 28.99 3.41
CA GLU A 75 -20.28 28.57 4.80
C GLU A 75 -18.92 29.01 5.39
N ALA A 76 -17.84 28.97 4.61
CA ALA A 76 -16.51 29.41 5.01
C ALA A 76 -16.44 30.92 5.30
N LYS A 77 -17.06 31.74 4.44
CA LYS A 77 -17.18 33.20 4.63
C LYS A 77 -17.92 33.57 5.91
N VAL A 78 -18.94 32.80 6.27
CA VAL A 78 -19.68 33.00 7.53
C VAL A 78 -18.86 32.54 8.74
N ARG A 79 -18.11 31.43 8.59
CA ARG A 79 -17.33 30.82 9.67
C ARG A 79 -16.08 31.63 10.04
N LEU A 80 -15.41 32.24 9.07
CA LEU A 80 -14.21 33.04 9.28
C LEU A 80 -14.53 34.53 9.11
N THR A 81 -14.61 35.24 10.22
CA THR A 81 -14.98 36.67 10.26
C THR A 81 -13.77 37.61 10.28
N GLU A 82 -12.60 37.14 9.85
CA GLU A 82 -11.41 37.99 9.77
C GLU A 82 -11.55 38.95 8.57
N GLU A 83 -11.23 40.23 8.77
CA GLU A 83 -11.39 41.26 7.73
C GLU A 83 -10.56 40.97 6.48
N GLU A 84 -9.38 40.38 6.64
CA GLU A 84 -8.51 39.96 5.54
C GLU A 84 -8.68 38.49 5.19
N SER A 85 -9.89 38.13 4.79
CA SER A 85 -10.21 36.80 4.28
C SER A 85 -10.71 36.85 2.84
N PHE A 86 -10.07 36.04 1.98
CA PHE A 86 -10.31 35.97 0.55
C PHE A 86 -10.76 34.55 0.19
N PHE A 87 -11.99 34.41 -0.27
CA PHE A 87 -12.57 33.12 -0.61
C PHE A 87 -13.00 33.07 -2.08
N SER A 88 -12.54 32.05 -2.81
CA SER A 88 -12.83 31.85 -4.22
C SER A 88 -13.45 30.49 -4.50
N CYS A 89 -14.49 30.47 -5.34
CA CYS A 89 -15.16 29.26 -5.80
C CYS A 89 -14.54 28.80 -7.13
N GLU A 90 -13.42 28.09 -7.08
CA GLU A 90 -12.67 27.66 -8.27
C GLU A 90 -11.82 26.40 -8.01
N ASP A 91 -11.31 25.79 -9.07
CA ASP A 91 -10.37 24.66 -8.99
C ASP A 91 -8.95 25.17 -8.68
N SER A 92 -8.51 24.98 -7.44
CA SER A 92 -7.22 25.44 -6.95
C SER A 92 -6.02 24.77 -7.64
N LEU A 93 -6.17 23.57 -8.21
CA LEU A 93 -5.09 22.93 -8.99
C LEU A 93 -4.80 23.74 -10.27
N GLY A 94 -5.85 24.32 -10.85
CA GLY A 94 -5.78 25.21 -12.02
C GLY A 94 -5.44 26.66 -11.70
N LEU A 95 -5.27 27.02 -10.42
CA LEU A 95 -5.07 28.41 -9.98
C LEU A 95 -3.86 29.05 -10.66
N LYS A 96 -4.08 30.17 -11.33
CA LYS A 96 -3.06 31.03 -11.92
C LYS A 96 -2.95 32.30 -11.09
N THR A 97 -2.04 32.30 -10.12
CA THR A 97 -1.86 33.41 -9.20
C THR A 97 -0.38 33.73 -9.01
N GLU A 98 -0.08 35.02 -8.83
CA GLU A 98 1.23 35.49 -8.39
C GLU A 98 1.38 35.46 -6.86
N GLU A 99 0.27 35.25 -6.13
CA GLU A 99 0.29 35.10 -4.68
C GLU A 99 1.16 33.92 -4.26
N ARG A 100 1.88 34.10 -3.15
CA ARG A 100 2.69 33.05 -2.53
C ARG A 100 2.44 33.05 -1.03
N PHE A 101 2.45 31.86 -0.45
CA PHE A 101 2.00 31.65 0.92
C PHE A 101 3.16 31.29 1.85
N ASP A 102 3.08 31.75 3.10
CA ASP A 102 3.98 31.37 4.18
C ASP A 102 3.50 30.08 4.86
N ILE A 103 2.18 29.86 4.85
CA ILE A 103 1.54 28.68 5.44
C ILE A 103 0.47 28.17 4.47
N ILE A 104 0.49 26.87 4.17
CA ILE A 104 -0.63 26.20 3.51
C ILE A 104 -1.11 25.07 4.42
N LEU A 105 -2.37 25.17 4.87
CA LEU A 105 -3.06 24.12 5.60
C LEU A 105 -3.90 23.29 4.61
N GLY A 106 -4.12 22.01 4.90
CA GLY A 106 -5.02 21.25 4.03
C GLY A 106 -5.41 19.87 4.54
N ASN A 107 -6.63 19.49 4.19
CA ASN A 107 -7.12 18.13 4.18
C ASN A 107 -7.68 17.86 2.77
N PRO A 108 -6.80 17.48 1.81
CA PRO A 108 -7.18 17.38 0.41
C PRO A 108 -8.14 16.20 0.15
N PRO A 109 -8.85 16.19 -1.00
CA PRO A 109 -9.75 15.10 -1.36
C PRO A 109 -9.02 13.77 -1.67
N TYR A 110 -9.45 12.67 -1.03
CA TYR A 110 -8.82 11.34 -1.17
C TYR A 110 -9.48 10.49 -2.27
N LEU A 111 -9.01 10.63 -3.52
CA LEU A 111 -9.57 9.95 -4.68
C LEU A 111 -8.49 9.20 -5.48
N GLY A 112 -8.58 7.87 -5.58
CA GLY A 112 -7.68 7.09 -6.44
C GLY A 112 -8.09 7.08 -7.91
N GLU A 113 -7.12 7.14 -8.83
CA GLU A 113 -7.34 7.21 -10.29
C GLU A 113 -8.22 6.09 -10.83
N LYS A 114 -8.09 4.87 -10.29
CA LYS A 114 -8.78 3.67 -10.80
C LYS A 114 -10.28 3.86 -11.00
N ASN A 115 -10.94 4.56 -10.07
CA ASN A 115 -12.40 4.76 -10.07
C ASN A 115 -12.81 6.15 -10.58
N HIS A 116 -11.85 7.03 -10.87
CA HIS A 116 -12.11 8.45 -11.18
C HIS A 116 -11.33 8.92 -12.41
N LYS A 117 -11.11 8.06 -13.41
CA LYS A 117 -10.22 8.35 -14.56
C LYS A 117 -10.49 9.70 -15.23
N GLU A 118 -11.76 10.09 -15.37
CA GLU A 118 -12.15 11.31 -16.09
C GLU A 118 -11.53 12.60 -15.51
N ILE A 119 -11.45 12.74 -14.18
CA ILE A 119 -10.86 13.93 -13.55
C ILE A 119 -9.33 13.97 -13.78
N PHE A 120 -8.67 12.81 -13.74
CA PHE A 120 -7.24 12.71 -14.02
C PHE A 120 -6.92 12.99 -15.50
N GLU A 121 -7.72 12.49 -16.43
CA GLU A 121 -7.54 12.75 -17.87
C GLU A 121 -7.65 14.23 -18.23
N LYS A 122 -8.48 15.00 -17.50
CA LYS A 122 -8.54 16.46 -17.67
C LYS A 122 -7.25 17.12 -17.19
N LEU A 123 -6.79 16.78 -15.98
CA LEU A 123 -5.56 17.35 -15.40
C LEU A 123 -4.33 17.01 -16.25
N LYS A 124 -4.20 15.76 -16.75
CA LYS A 124 -3.08 15.32 -17.60
C LYS A 124 -2.83 16.22 -18.82
N LYS A 125 -3.87 16.90 -19.32
CA LYS A 125 -3.77 17.77 -20.50
C LYS A 125 -3.21 19.17 -20.16
N THR A 126 -3.25 19.55 -18.89
CA THR A 126 -2.69 20.82 -18.38
C THR A 126 -1.18 20.73 -18.21
N ASP A 127 -0.47 21.86 -18.21
CA ASP A 127 0.97 21.86 -17.98
C ASP A 127 1.35 21.43 -16.56
N PHE A 128 0.52 21.77 -15.57
CA PHE A 128 0.63 21.27 -14.20
C PHE A 128 0.52 19.74 -14.14
N GLY A 129 -0.50 19.17 -14.79
CA GLY A 129 -0.65 17.72 -14.87
C GLY A 129 0.49 17.04 -15.63
N LYS A 130 1.01 17.63 -16.71
CA LYS A 130 2.20 17.08 -17.40
C LYS A 130 3.44 17.07 -16.53
N LYS A 131 3.61 18.05 -15.64
CA LYS A 131 4.74 18.16 -14.70
C LYS A 131 4.69 17.06 -13.63
N TYR A 132 3.49 16.74 -13.13
CA TYR A 132 3.35 15.98 -11.89
C TYR A 132 2.62 14.63 -12.01
N TYR A 133 1.88 14.38 -13.09
CA TYR A 133 1.09 13.17 -13.23
C TYR A 133 1.95 11.91 -13.23
N GLU A 134 1.53 10.92 -12.43
CA GLU A 134 2.07 9.58 -12.41
C GLU A 134 0.93 8.54 -12.49
N GLY A 135 1.13 7.47 -13.23
CA GLY A 135 0.10 6.44 -13.39
C GLY A 135 -0.23 5.73 -12.08
N LYS A 136 -1.53 5.51 -11.81
CA LYS A 136 -2.05 4.87 -10.59
C LYS A 136 -1.84 5.68 -9.31
N MET A 137 -1.85 7.01 -9.43
CA MET A 137 -1.74 7.94 -8.29
C MET A 137 -3.09 8.22 -7.60
N ASP A 138 -3.05 8.92 -6.46
CA ASP A 138 -4.22 9.53 -5.82
C ASP A 138 -4.26 11.04 -6.09
N TYR A 139 -5.48 11.58 -6.12
CA TYR A 139 -5.75 12.98 -6.49
C TYR A 139 -5.15 13.97 -5.48
N LEU A 140 -5.03 13.57 -4.21
CA LEU A 140 -4.44 14.39 -3.15
C LEU A 140 -2.96 14.73 -3.44
N TYR A 141 -2.26 13.96 -4.26
CA TYR A 141 -0.84 14.21 -4.57
C TYR A 141 -0.68 15.53 -5.32
N PHE A 142 -1.61 15.82 -6.23
CA PHE A 142 -1.66 17.10 -6.94
C PHE A 142 -1.86 18.28 -6.00
N PHE A 143 -2.62 18.13 -4.91
CA PHE A 143 -2.79 19.22 -3.94
C PHE A 143 -1.50 19.48 -3.16
N ILE A 144 -0.77 18.43 -2.78
CA ILE A 144 0.54 18.59 -2.13
C ILE A 144 1.51 19.29 -3.08
N GLU A 145 1.60 18.85 -4.34
CA GLU A 145 2.48 19.46 -5.36
C GLU A 145 2.10 20.91 -5.67
N LYS A 146 0.79 21.20 -5.77
CA LYS A 146 0.31 22.57 -5.96
C LYS A 146 0.67 23.46 -4.78
N ALA A 147 0.55 22.94 -3.55
CA ALA A 147 0.95 23.67 -2.36
C ALA A 147 2.46 23.94 -2.36
N VAL A 148 3.30 22.98 -2.74
CA VAL A 148 4.74 23.18 -2.90
C VAL A 148 5.05 24.29 -3.91
N ASP A 149 4.37 24.32 -5.06
CA ASP A 149 4.54 25.37 -6.09
C ASP A 149 4.16 26.77 -5.56
N LEU A 150 3.13 26.86 -4.70
CA LEU A 150 2.59 28.13 -4.18
C LEU A 150 3.27 28.62 -2.89
N LEU A 151 4.06 27.77 -2.22
CA LEU A 151 4.81 28.17 -1.03
C LEU A 151 5.99 29.09 -1.39
N ARG A 152 6.22 30.08 -0.53
CA ARG A 152 7.48 30.85 -0.47
C ARG A 152 8.60 29.97 0.07
N GLU A 153 9.84 30.40 -0.16
CA GLU A 153 10.98 29.83 0.55
C GLU A 153 10.76 29.96 2.07
N GLU A 154 11.13 28.93 2.83
CA GLU A 154 10.84 28.80 4.27
C GLU A 154 9.37 28.68 4.66
N GLY A 155 8.44 28.77 3.70
CA GLY A 155 7.03 28.53 3.91
C GLY A 155 6.75 27.06 4.25
N ILE A 156 5.68 26.81 5.00
CA ILE A 156 5.34 25.48 5.50
C ILE A 156 4.02 24.94 4.97
N LEU A 157 4.00 23.63 4.76
CA LEU A 157 2.82 22.82 4.50
C LEU A 157 2.44 22.09 5.78
N VAL A 158 1.19 22.21 6.24
CA VAL A 158 0.65 21.41 7.35
C VAL A 158 -0.57 20.65 6.85
N TYR A 159 -0.39 19.37 6.55
CA TYR A 159 -1.36 18.59 5.79
C TYR A 159 -1.79 17.34 6.53
N LEU A 160 -3.09 17.10 6.55
CA LEU A 160 -3.69 15.83 6.96
C LEU A 160 -4.04 15.01 5.72
N THR A 161 -3.39 13.86 5.55
CA THR A 161 -3.50 13.02 4.36
C THR A 161 -3.70 11.55 4.74
N THR A 162 -3.79 10.66 3.74
CA THR A 162 -3.50 9.23 3.94
C THR A 162 -1.99 8.98 3.90
N ASP A 163 -1.49 7.92 4.54
CA ASP A 163 -0.07 7.54 4.57
C ASP A 163 0.48 6.87 3.28
N TYR A 164 -0.39 6.40 2.38
CA TYR A 164 0.01 5.56 1.24
C TYR A 164 1.09 6.16 0.34
N TRP A 165 1.12 7.48 0.17
CA TRP A 165 2.05 8.17 -0.73
C TRP A 165 3.51 8.08 -0.29
N LEU A 166 3.79 7.72 0.97
CA LEU A 166 5.15 7.49 1.47
C LEU A 166 5.85 6.34 0.74
N VAL A 167 5.10 5.34 0.25
CA VAL A 167 5.66 4.11 -0.36
C VAL A 167 5.01 3.70 -1.68
N ALA A 168 3.91 4.35 -2.09
CA ALA A 168 3.19 4.00 -3.31
C ALA A 168 4.05 4.15 -4.58
N ASP A 169 3.91 3.18 -5.50
CA ASP A 169 4.59 3.19 -6.79
C ASP A 169 4.16 4.36 -7.70
N GLY A 170 2.96 4.93 -7.46
CA GLY A 170 2.38 6.07 -8.19
C GLY A 170 2.55 7.43 -7.49
N ALA A 171 3.47 7.53 -6.54
CA ALA A 171 3.79 8.75 -5.79
C ALA A 171 5.29 9.09 -5.86
N LYS A 172 6.03 8.53 -6.83
CA LYS A 172 7.49 8.75 -6.92
C LYS A 172 7.82 10.18 -7.26
N THR A 173 7.08 10.77 -8.20
CA THR A 173 7.23 12.17 -8.59
C THR A 173 6.99 13.10 -7.40
N LEU A 174 5.88 12.92 -6.67
CA LEU A 174 5.60 13.64 -5.42
C LEU A 174 6.74 13.54 -4.40
N ARG A 175 7.21 12.32 -4.08
CA ARG A 175 8.28 12.13 -3.08
C ARG A 175 9.59 12.74 -3.54
N LYS A 176 9.89 12.69 -4.84
CA LYS A 176 11.06 13.34 -5.43
C LYS A 176 10.97 14.85 -5.25
N THR A 177 9.85 15.48 -5.61
CA THR A 177 9.61 16.91 -5.43
C THR A 177 9.78 17.34 -3.97
N LEU A 178 9.13 16.65 -3.02
CA LEU A 178 9.25 16.97 -1.59
C LEU A 178 10.68 16.82 -1.06
N ARG A 179 11.43 15.84 -1.58
CA ARG A 179 12.85 15.62 -1.22
C ARG A 179 13.76 16.67 -1.83
N GLU A 180 13.49 17.14 -3.04
CA GLU A 180 14.36 18.07 -3.77
C GLU A 180 14.15 19.51 -3.31
N GLU A 181 12.90 19.91 -3.10
CA GLU A 181 12.50 21.30 -2.85
C GLU A 181 12.41 21.68 -1.37
N GLY A 182 12.56 20.73 -0.45
CA GLY A 182 12.44 21.04 0.97
C GLY A 182 12.73 19.88 1.91
N GLU A 183 12.20 19.97 3.12
CA GLU A 183 12.44 19.00 4.19
C GLU A 183 11.25 18.83 5.14
N PHE A 184 11.12 17.64 5.74
CA PHE A 184 10.06 17.37 6.70
C PHE A 184 10.48 17.83 8.10
N LEU A 185 9.54 18.37 8.86
CA LEU A 185 9.79 18.81 10.25
C LEU A 185 9.03 17.94 11.25
N TYR A 186 7.90 17.37 10.82
CA TYR A 186 7.00 16.65 11.70
C TYR A 186 6.21 15.57 10.94
N PHE A 187 5.99 14.42 11.57
CA PHE A 187 4.98 13.44 11.20
C PHE A 187 4.22 12.97 12.45
N GLN A 188 2.92 12.76 12.30
CA GLN A 188 2.08 11.99 13.22
C GLN A 188 1.23 10.99 12.44
N ASP A 189 1.48 9.71 12.69
CA ASP A 189 0.67 8.62 12.15
C ASP A 189 -0.37 8.21 13.20
N TYR A 190 -1.65 8.38 12.86
CA TYR A 190 -2.73 8.03 13.78
C TYR A 190 -3.01 6.52 13.80
N HIS A 191 -2.51 5.77 12.83
CA HIS A 191 -2.76 4.33 12.61
C HIS A 191 -4.24 3.92 12.52
N ILE A 192 -5.16 4.89 12.49
CA ILE A 192 -6.61 4.72 12.43
C ILE A 192 -7.20 5.69 11.39
N SER A 193 -8.46 5.46 11.04
CA SER A 193 -9.27 6.43 10.31
C SER A 193 -9.86 7.42 11.29
N LEU A 194 -9.68 8.72 11.02
CA LEU A 194 -10.18 9.82 11.85
C LEU A 194 -11.60 10.26 11.45
N PHE A 195 -12.17 9.69 10.39
CA PHE A 195 -13.44 10.14 9.82
C PHE A 195 -14.52 9.04 9.91
N GLU A 196 -15.66 9.38 10.49
CA GLU A 196 -16.84 8.51 10.52
C GLU A 196 -17.26 8.15 9.07
N GLY A 197 -17.20 6.86 8.72
CA GLY A 197 -17.57 6.35 7.39
C GLY A 197 -16.41 6.13 6.41
N ALA A 198 -15.18 6.55 6.73
CA ALA A 198 -13.98 6.29 5.91
C ALA A 198 -13.18 5.08 6.44
N LEU A 199 -13.82 3.92 6.55
CA LEU A 199 -13.19 2.70 7.08
C LEU A 199 -11.96 2.30 6.24
N GLY A 200 -10.79 2.20 6.88
CA GLY A 200 -9.56 1.67 6.28
C GLY A 200 -8.57 2.70 5.70
N GLN A 201 -8.78 4.00 5.96
CA GLN A 201 -7.76 5.02 5.69
C GLN A 201 -6.91 5.23 6.96
N HIS A 202 -5.59 5.10 6.85
CA HIS A 202 -4.67 5.49 7.91
C HIS A 202 -4.31 6.95 7.67
N ASN A 203 -4.64 7.82 8.62
CA ASN A 203 -4.37 9.25 8.50
C ASN A 203 -2.96 9.60 8.97
N LEU A 204 -2.33 10.51 8.23
CA LEU A 204 -0.99 11.03 8.48
C LEU A 204 -1.05 12.56 8.48
N LEU A 205 -0.72 13.16 9.62
CA LEU A 205 -0.47 14.59 9.72
C LEU A 205 1.02 14.83 9.55
N PHE A 206 1.41 15.79 8.71
CA PHE A 206 2.81 16.14 8.56
C PHE A 206 3.02 17.65 8.43
N VAL A 207 4.23 18.09 8.81
CA VAL A 207 4.73 19.43 8.51
C VAL A 207 5.93 19.29 7.58
N TRP A 208 5.89 19.98 6.45
CA TRP A 208 6.99 20.08 5.49
C TRP A 208 7.31 21.55 5.25
N ARG A 209 8.58 21.87 5.07
CA ARG A 209 9.06 23.22 4.80
C ARG A 209 9.74 23.27 3.44
N LYS A 210 9.46 24.33 2.67
CA LYS A 210 10.19 24.65 1.45
C LYS A 210 11.57 25.21 1.78
N GLY A 211 12.59 24.66 1.14
CA GLY A 211 13.98 24.92 1.49
C GLY A 211 14.56 23.91 2.47
N LYS A 212 15.88 23.81 2.51
CA LYS A 212 16.63 22.83 3.30
C LYS A 212 17.55 23.52 4.28
N LYS A 213 17.42 23.15 5.56
CA LYS A 213 18.29 23.61 6.65
C LYS A 213 18.97 22.45 7.38
N GLY A 214 18.64 21.20 7.03
CA GLY A 214 19.19 20.03 7.71
C GLY A 214 18.56 19.80 9.08
N SER A 215 17.31 20.20 9.28
CA SER A 215 16.60 20.00 10.56
C SER A 215 16.34 18.51 10.80
N SER A 216 16.18 18.11 12.06
CA SER A 216 15.61 16.81 12.37
C SER A 216 14.09 16.81 12.12
N VAL A 217 13.57 15.64 11.77
CA VAL A 217 12.14 15.34 11.64
C VAL A 217 11.66 14.76 12.96
N TYR A 218 10.64 15.35 13.57
CA TYR A 218 9.99 14.78 14.75
C TYR A 218 8.87 13.81 14.35
N ILE A 219 8.88 12.61 14.92
CA ILE A 219 7.87 11.56 14.66
C ILE A 219 7.08 11.32 15.95
N GLN A 220 5.77 11.54 15.87
CA GLN A 220 4.82 11.21 16.92
C GLN A 220 4.03 9.94 16.53
N GLU A 221 4.20 8.88 17.30
CA GLU A 221 3.36 7.68 17.24
C GLU A 221 2.51 7.59 18.51
N LYS A 222 1.58 6.62 18.56
CA LYS A 222 0.62 6.49 19.68
C LYS A 222 1.26 6.37 21.06
N GLU A 223 2.37 5.63 21.17
CA GLU A 223 3.00 5.28 22.46
C GLU A 223 4.45 5.77 22.57
N ARG A 224 4.97 6.42 21.52
CA ARG A 224 6.37 6.88 21.49
C ARG A 224 6.52 8.09 20.59
N SER A 225 7.59 8.84 20.84
CA SER A 225 8.07 9.89 19.95
C SER A 225 9.59 9.85 19.86
N PHE A 226 10.10 10.25 18.70
CA PHE A 226 11.53 10.24 18.41
C PHE A 226 11.84 11.19 17.26
N SER A 227 13.12 11.48 17.04
CA SER A 227 13.57 12.31 15.94
C SER A 227 14.47 11.53 14.99
N LEU A 228 14.35 11.82 13.70
CA LEU A 228 15.18 11.28 12.63
C LEU A 228 15.88 12.41 11.87
N LYS A 229 17.02 12.13 11.26
CA LYS A 229 17.63 13.03 10.28
C LYS A 229 16.90 12.95 8.92
N GLN A 230 17.07 13.96 8.07
CA GLN A 230 16.42 13.98 6.75
C GLN A 230 16.86 12.80 5.88
N GLU A 231 18.15 12.48 5.87
CA GLU A 231 18.69 11.35 5.12
C GLU A 231 18.20 10.00 5.64
N GLU A 232 17.77 9.93 6.90
CA GLU A 232 17.27 8.70 7.49
C GLU A 232 15.88 8.38 6.95
N ILE A 233 14.99 9.35 6.78
CA ILE A 233 13.62 9.04 6.35
C ILE A 233 13.52 8.53 4.91
N TYR A 234 14.51 8.78 4.05
CA TYR A 234 14.48 8.38 2.64
C TYR A 234 15.32 7.14 2.34
N GLU A 235 14.70 6.14 1.71
CA GLU A 235 15.40 4.96 1.18
C GLU A 235 15.99 5.19 -0.22
N ARG A 236 16.87 4.28 -0.66
CA ARG A 236 17.53 4.35 -1.97
C ARG A 236 16.56 4.45 -3.16
N ASN A 237 15.36 3.87 -3.03
CA ASN A 237 14.32 3.91 -4.06
C ASN A 237 13.42 5.17 -3.98
N GLY A 238 13.70 6.10 -3.06
CA GLY A 238 12.92 7.30 -2.82
C GLY A 238 11.67 7.11 -1.98
N ASN A 239 11.43 5.93 -1.42
CA ASN A 239 10.36 5.72 -0.43
C ASN A 239 10.72 6.42 0.89
N ILE A 240 9.69 6.82 1.63
CA ILE A 240 9.81 7.39 2.95
C ILE A 240 9.41 6.34 3.99
N TYR A 241 10.30 6.04 4.94
CA TYR A 241 10.02 5.14 6.05
C TYR A 241 10.34 5.81 7.39
N LEU A 242 9.33 5.84 8.27
CA LEU A 242 9.43 6.48 9.58
C LEU A 242 9.85 5.48 10.66
N TRP A 243 10.88 4.67 10.38
CA TRP A 243 11.33 3.65 11.33
C TRP A 243 12.11 4.26 12.48
N HIS A 244 11.75 3.87 13.71
CA HIS A 244 12.58 4.09 14.90
C HIS A 244 14.00 3.55 14.68
N SER A 245 14.99 4.18 15.31
CA SER A 245 16.42 3.85 15.13
C SER A 245 16.74 2.38 15.40
N ASP A 246 16.10 1.75 16.38
CA ASP A 246 16.30 0.32 16.68
C ASP A 246 15.78 -0.60 15.56
N ILE A 247 14.61 -0.28 15.01
CA ILE A 247 14.03 -1.04 13.89
C ILE A 247 14.93 -0.90 12.66
N ARG A 248 15.38 0.32 12.39
CA ARG A 248 16.32 0.60 11.30
C ARG A 248 17.62 -0.19 11.44
N LYS A 249 18.23 -0.20 12.64
CA LYS A 249 19.45 -0.99 12.90
C LYS A 249 19.23 -2.48 12.67
N GLN A 250 18.09 -3.02 13.14
CA GLN A 250 17.74 -4.42 12.91
C GLN A 250 17.55 -4.73 11.42
N LEU A 251 16.82 -3.89 10.68
CA LEU A 251 16.64 -4.04 9.23
C LEU A 251 17.96 -3.94 8.48
N GLN A 252 18.81 -2.98 8.84
CA GLN A 252 20.15 -2.85 8.26
C GLN A 252 21.01 -4.10 8.53
N SER A 253 20.97 -4.64 9.75
CA SER A 253 21.69 -5.87 10.07
C SER A 253 21.19 -7.08 9.27
N ILE A 254 19.88 -7.15 8.98
CA ILE A 254 19.32 -8.18 8.09
C ILE A 254 19.92 -8.06 6.69
N GLU A 255 19.89 -6.85 6.12
CA GLU A 255 20.40 -6.59 4.77
C GLU A 255 21.91 -6.83 4.67
N GLU A 256 22.69 -6.46 5.69
CA GLU A 256 24.14 -6.66 5.75
C GLU A 256 24.54 -8.14 5.87
N LYS A 257 23.75 -8.94 6.60
CA LYS A 257 23.99 -10.38 6.75
C LYS A 257 23.48 -11.19 5.56
N ALA A 258 22.53 -10.67 4.80
CA ALA A 258 21.96 -11.37 3.67
C ALA A 258 22.95 -11.47 2.51
N ASN A 259 23.02 -12.65 1.90
CA ASN A 259 23.84 -12.90 0.71
C ASN A 259 22.99 -13.19 -0.55
N TYR A 260 21.67 -13.31 -0.38
CA TYR A 260 20.69 -13.43 -1.46
C TYR A 260 19.41 -12.67 -1.12
N HIS A 261 18.61 -12.42 -2.14
CA HIS A 261 17.17 -12.22 -1.99
C HIS A 261 16.43 -13.50 -2.38
N LEU A 262 15.20 -13.71 -1.89
CA LEU A 262 14.39 -14.87 -2.29
C LEU A 262 14.22 -14.95 -3.82
N GLY A 263 14.19 -13.82 -4.51
CA GLY A 263 14.10 -13.78 -5.97
C GLY A 263 15.34 -14.28 -6.70
N ASP A 264 16.48 -14.39 -6.04
CA ASP A 264 17.68 -15.01 -6.62
C ASP A 264 17.57 -16.55 -6.62
N LEU A 265 16.88 -17.12 -5.63
CA LEU A 265 16.74 -18.56 -5.42
C LEU A 265 15.43 -19.14 -5.98
N LEU A 266 14.37 -18.33 -6.05
CA LEU A 266 13.00 -18.79 -6.30
C LEU A 266 12.32 -18.02 -7.43
N GLU A 267 11.42 -18.72 -8.14
CA GLU A 267 10.33 -18.10 -8.88
C GLU A 267 9.07 -18.09 -8.03
N ILE A 268 8.43 -16.93 -7.91
CA ILE A 268 7.21 -16.77 -7.11
C ILE A 268 6.01 -16.49 -8.03
N LYS A 269 5.10 -17.45 -8.14
CA LYS A 269 3.97 -17.42 -9.09
C LYS A 269 2.62 -17.44 -8.36
N GLN A 270 1.66 -16.69 -8.88
CA GLN A 270 0.27 -16.71 -8.42
C GLN A 270 -0.43 -17.99 -8.89
N GLY A 271 -1.36 -18.52 -8.10
CA GLY A 271 -2.27 -19.59 -8.51
C GLY A 271 -3.27 -19.18 -9.59
N ILE A 272 -4.26 -20.04 -9.82
CA ILE A 272 -5.17 -19.98 -10.96
C ILE A 272 -6.21 -18.89 -10.78
N VAL A 273 -6.43 -18.08 -11.83
CA VAL A 273 -7.56 -17.15 -11.88
C VAL A 273 -8.63 -17.75 -12.79
N SER A 274 -9.75 -18.18 -12.20
CA SER A 274 -10.86 -18.77 -12.96
C SER A 274 -11.57 -17.71 -13.82
N GLY A 275 -11.76 -16.50 -13.28
CA GLY A 275 -12.61 -15.45 -13.85
C GLY A 275 -14.10 -15.64 -13.57
N CYS A 276 -14.52 -16.83 -13.13
CA CYS A 276 -15.88 -17.14 -12.70
C CYS A 276 -15.88 -18.45 -11.90
N ASP A 277 -15.63 -18.39 -10.59
CA ASP A 277 -15.56 -19.60 -9.74
C ASP A 277 -16.79 -20.51 -9.89
N LYS A 278 -18.00 -19.93 -9.99
CA LYS A 278 -19.26 -20.69 -10.18
C LYS A 278 -19.27 -21.58 -11.44
N ALA A 279 -18.49 -21.24 -12.46
CA ALA A 279 -18.43 -21.99 -13.72
C ALA A 279 -17.35 -23.08 -13.71
N PHE A 280 -16.28 -22.88 -12.92
CA PHE A 280 -15.08 -23.73 -13.00
C PHE A 280 -14.77 -24.49 -11.72
N VAL A 281 -15.39 -24.16 -10.59
CA VAL A 281 -15.08 -24.77 -9.28
C VAL A 281 -16.29 -25.54 -8.77
N PHE A 282 -16.06 -26.81 -8.44
CA PHE A 282 -17.08 -27.77 -8.03
C PHE A 282 -16.77 -28.27 -6.62
N SER A 283 -17.80 -28.43 -5.79
CA SER A 283 -17.71 -29.02 -4.44
C SER A 283 -17.88 -30.56 -4.44
N HIS A 284 -17.97 -31.15 -5.63
CA HIS A 284 -18.09 -32.58 -5.86
C HIS A 284 -17.37 -32.94 -7.16
N TYR A 285 -17.00 -34.21 -7.30
CA TYR A 285 -16.40 -34.74 -8.51
C TYR A 285 -17.47 -35.05 -9.57
N GLU A 286 -17.24 -34.59 -10.81
CA GLU A 286 -18.14 -34.81 -11.96
C GLU A 286 -17.49 -35.78 -12.94
N GLU A 287 -17.99 -37.02 -13.02
CA GLU A 287 -17.40 -38.08 -13.85
C GLU A 287 -17.38 -37.72 -15.35
N GLU A 288 -18.41 -37.01 -15.84
CA GLU A 288 -18.48 -36.50 -17.22
C GLU A 288 -17.30 -35.56 -17.57
N LEU A 289 -16.72 -34.90 -16.57
CA LEU A 289 -15.63 -33.93 -16.70
C LEU A 289 -14.27 -34.49 -16.26
N ARG A 290 -14.15 -35.80 -16.00
CA ARG A 290 -12.94 -36.44 -15.45
C ARG A 290 -11.62 -36.11 -16.17
N GLU A 291 -11.68 -35.84 -17.47
CA GLU A 291 -10.49 -35.50 -18.28
C GLU A 291 -9.91 -34.11 -17.94
N TYR A 292 -10.75 -33.23 -17.40
CA TYR A 292 -10.43 -31.83 -17.14
C TYR A 292 -10.44 -31.48 -15.66
N LEU A 293 -11.08 -32.29 -14.82
CA LEU A 293 -11.14 -32.04 -13.39
C LEU A 293 -9.80 -32.32 -12.72
N LYS A 294 -9.39 -31.36 -11.90
CA LYS A 294 -8.19 -31.44 -11.05
C LYS A 294 -8.55 -31.14 -9.61
N PRO A 295 -7.87 -31.76 -8.62
CA PRO A 295 -8.08 -31.44 -7.22
C PRO A 295 -7.73 -29.97 -6.98
N PHE A 296 -8.62 -29.23 -6.32
CA PHE A 296 -8.50 -27.80 -6.14
C PHE A 296 -8.33 -27.42 -4.67
N TYR A 297 -7.36 -26.54 -4.42
CA TYR A 297 -6.99 -26.06 -3.10
C TYR A 297 -7.33 -24.59 -2.95
N LYS A 298 -7.82 -24.24 -1.78
CA LYS A 298 -8.13 -22.86 -1.36
C LYS A 298 -7.10 -22.41 -0.34
N ASN A 299 -6.99 -21.09 -0.16
CA ASN A 299 -6.02 -20.54 0.80
C ASN A 299 -6.13 -21.20 2.19
N LYS A 300 -7.35 -21.58 2.62
CA LYS A 300 -7.64 -22.13 3.95
C LYS A 300 -6.96 -23.46 4.22
N ASP A 301 -6.50 -24.14 3.18
CA ASP A 301 -5.83 -25.43 3.27
C ASP A 301 -4.35 -25.30 3.66
N ILE A 302 -3.76 -24.09 3.61
CA ILE A 302 -2.32 -23.88 3.85
C ILE A 302 -2.09 -23.40 5.29
N PHE A 303 -1.44 -24.19 6.13
CA PHE A 303 -1.03 -23.81 7.48
C PHE A 303 0.51 -23.70 7.56
N SER A 304 1.04 -23.21 8.69
CA SER A 304 2.49 -23.22 8.91
C SER A 304 3.00 -24.66 8.84
N TYR A 305 3.92 -24.92 7.92
CA TYR A 305 4.53 -26.22 7.63
C TYR A 305 3.58 -27.32 7.10
N SER A 306 2.28 -27.09 6.98
CA SER A 306 1.31 -28.16 6.68
C SER A 306 0.30 -27.75 5.63
N LEU A 307 0.09 -28.61 4.63
CA LEU A 307 -1.02 -28.51 3.68
C LEU A 307 -2.09 -29.52 4.10
N GLN A 308 -3.26 -29.03 4.49
CA GLN A 308 -4.37 -29.86 4.97
C GLN A 308 -5.65 -29.44 4.26
N LYS A 309 -6.13 -30.30 3.35
CA LYS A 309 -7.37 -30.05 2.62
C LYS A 309 -8.54 -30.01 3.58
N GLN A 310 -9.17 -28.84 3.71
CA GLN A 310 -10.30 -28.64 4.63
C GLN A 310 -11.62 -29.07 3.98
N GLU A 311 -11.73 -28.89 2.67
CA GLU A 311 -12.91 -29.24 1.88
C GLU A 311 -12.49 -29.78 0.50
N GLU A 312 -13.28 -30.71 -0.03
CA GLU A 312 -13.06 -31.28 -1.35
C GLU A 312 -13.59 -30.35 -2.44
N PHE A 313 -12.68 -29.61 -3.07
CA PHE A 313 -12.97 -28.88 -4.30
C PHE A 313 -12.26 -29.50 -5.50
N TRP A 314 -12.88 -29.29 -6.65
CA TRP A 314 -12.38 -29.66 -7.96
C TRP A 314 -12.44 -28.44 -8.88
N ILE A 315 -11.44 -28.29 -9.73
CA ILE A 315 -11.41 -27.25 -10.76
C ILE A 315 -11.47 -27.88 -12.14
N LEU A 316 -12.38 -27.37 -12.96
CA LEU A 316 -12.43 -27.64 -14.39
C LEU A 316 -11.29 -26.88 -15.07
N TYR A 317 -10.18 -27.57 -15.30
CA TYR A 317 -8.94 -26.97 -15.77
C TYR A 317 -8.91 -26.88 -17.30
N LEU A 318 -9.31 -25.71 -17.83
CA LEU A 318 -9.41 -25.44 -19.25
C LEU A 318 -8.45 -24.32 -19.67
N ASP A 319 -7.24 -24.68 -20.07
CA ASP A 319 -6.26 -23.77 -20.67
C ASP A 319 -6.41 -23.70 -22.21
N GLU A 320 -5.61 -22.85 -22.85
CA GLU A 320 -5.59 -22.64 -24.30
C GLU A 320 -5.17 -23.88 -25.11
N LYS A 321 -4.57 -24.89 -24.48
CA LYS A 321 -4.10 -26.12 -25.13
C LYS A 321 -5.21 -27.17 -25.22
N ARG A 322 -6.26 -27.04 -24.41
CA ARG A 322 -7.42 -27.94 -24.46
C ARG A 322 -8.27 -27.66 -25.69
N LYS A 323 -9.07 -28.65 -26.09
CA LYS A 323 -10.08 -28.51 -27.15
C LYS A 323 -11.48 -28.55 -26.55
N TRP A 324 -12.39 -27.81 -27.15
CA TRP A 324 -13.81 -27.83 -26.81
C TRP A 324 -14.41 -29.23 -27.06
N LYS A 325 -15.29 -29.66 -26.15
CA LYS A 325 -16.09 -30.88 -26.27
C LYS A 325 -17.52 -30.57 -25.85
N ASP A 326 -18.50 -31.23 -26.46
CA ASP A 326 -19.92 -30.95 -26.26
C ASP A 326 -20.37 -31.12 -24.80
N VAL A 327 -19.70 -31.99 -24.03
CA VAL A 327 -19.93 -32.15 -22.59
C VAL A 327 -19.77 -30.83 -21.82
N LEU A 328 -18.91 -29.92 -22.28
CA LEU A 328 -18.67 -28.62 -21.63
C LEU A 328 -19.85 -27.65 -21.81
N GLU A 329 -20.68 -27.82 -22.84
CA GLU A 329 -21.82 -26.93 -23.12
C GLU A 329 -22.79 -26.89 -21.93
N LYS A 330 -23.10 -28.07 -21.37
CA LYS A 330 -23.98 -28.23 -20.20
C LYS A 330 -23.51 -27.42 -18.99
N TYR A 331 -22.20 -27.30 -18.78
CA TYR A 331 -21.62 -26.70 -17.58
C TYR A 331 -21.25 -25.22 -17.77
N LEU A 332 -20.82 -24.80 -18.96
CA LEU A 332 -20.31 -23.45 -19.21
C LEU A 332 -21.32 -22.51 -19.87
N SER A 333 -22.29 -23.02 -20.64
CA SER A 333 -23.31 -22.19 -21.30
C SER A 333 -24.11 -21.31 -20.34
N PRO A 334 -24.47 -21.73 -19.09
CA PRO A 334 -25.21 -20.87 -18.16
C PRO A 334 -24.42 -19.62 -17.74
N TYR A 335 -23.10 -19.62 -17.93
CA TYR A 335 -22.19 -18.54 -17.57
C TYR A 335 -21.64 -17.77 -18.77
N ARG A 336 -22.01 -18.15 -20.00
CA ARG A 336 -21.42 -17.66 -21.25
C ARG A 336 -21.39 -16.14 -21.34
N GLU A 337 -22.51 -15.48 -21.08
CA GLU A 337 -22.62 -14.01 -21.14
C GLU A 337 -21.60 -13.32 -20.21
N LYS A 338 -21.40 -13.86 -19.01
CA LYS A 338 -20.42 -13.35 -18.05
C LYS A 338 -18.98 -13.64 -18.50
N LEU A 339 -18.76 -14.83 -19.05
CA LEU A 339 -17.43 -15.26 -19.50
C LEU A 339 -16.95 -14.49 -20.73
N GLU A 340 -17.84 -14.16 -21.66
CA GLU A 340 -17.53 -13.38 -22.88
C GLU A 340 -17.16 -11.92 -22.57
N LYS A 341 -17.69 -11.36 -21.47
CA LYS A 341 -17.36 -10.00 -21.00
C LYS A 341 -15.98 -9.89 -20.34
N ARG A 342 -15.26 -11.00 -20.17
CA ARG A 342 -13.92 -10.99 -19.55
C ARG A 342 -12.91 -10.31 -20.47
N ARG A 343 -12.06 -9.46 -19.90
CA ARG A 343 -11.08 -8.64 -20.64
C ARG A 343 -10.24 -9.45 -21.64
N GLU A 344 -9.69 -10.59 -21.24
CA GLU A 344 -8.79 -11.36 -22.13
C GLU A 344 -9.55 -12.01 -23.28
N VAL A 345 -10.84 -12.34 -23.07
CA VAL A 345 -11.74 -12.84 -24.12
C VAL A 345 -12.07 -11.73 -25.10
N GLN A 346 -12.42 -10.54 -24.60
CA GLN A 346 -12.66 -9.37 -25.45
C GLN A 346 -11.43 -8.94 -26.26
N LEU A 347 -10.22 -9.21 -25.75
CA LEU A 347 -8.96 -8.99 -26.45
C LEU A 347 -8.56 -10.15 -27.38
N GLY A 348 -9.38 -11.21 -27.47
CA GLY A 348 -9.13 -12.36 -28.35
C GLY A 348 -7.96 -13.26 -27.93
N LYS A 349 -7.47 -13.14 -26.69
CA LYS A 349 -6.29 -13.89 -26.21
C LYS A 349 -6.62 -15.29 -25.72
N ILE A 350 -7.84 -15.51 -25.25
CA ILE A 350 -8.34 -16.81 -24.80
C ILE A 350 -9.76 -17.00 -25.31
N ALA A 351 -10.20 -18.25 -25.46
CA ALA A 351 -11.59 -18.53 -25.74
C ALA A 351 -12.47 -18.22 -24.51
N TRP A 352 -13.75 -17.92 -24.74
CA TRP A 352 -14.69 -17.58 -23.68
C TRP A 352 -14.84 -18.71 -22.63
N TRP A 353 -14.57 -19.96 -23.01
CA TRP A 353 -14.65 -21.13 -22.14
C TRP A 353 -13.34 -21.49 -21.42
N ASN A 354 -12.23 -20.78 -21.67
CA ASN A 354 -10.98 -21.01 -20.93
C ASN A 354 -11.00 -20.35 -19.54
N LEU A 355 -10.15 -20.82 -18.63
CA LEU A 355 -9.83 -20.11 -17.41
C LEU A 355 -9.28 -18.71 -17.72
N GLN A 356 -9.62 -17.72 -16.90
CA GLN A 356 -9.20 -16.32 -17.11
C GLN A 356 -7.70 -16.21 -17.21
N TRP A 357 -6.98 -16.78 -16.24
CA TRP A 357 -5.55 -17.03 -16.34
C TRP A 357 -5.24 -18.43 -15.79
N ALA A 358 -5.16 -19.38 -16.72
CA ALA A 358 -4.53 -20.68 -16.47
C ALA A 358 -3.03 -20.51 -16.16
N ARG A 359 -2.38 -21.60 -15.77
CA ARG A 359 -0.95 -21.65 -15.49
C ARG A 359 -0.27 -22.78 -16.25
N ASP A 360 1.04 -22.76 -16.23
CA ASP A 360 1.82 -23.91 -16.65
C ASP A 360 1.65 -25.04 -15.63
N GLU A 361 1.05 -26.17 -16.02
CA GLU A 361 0.77 -27.28 -15.11
C GLU A 361 2.03 -27.81 -14.38
N ARG A 362 3.23 -27.60 -14.94
CA ARG A 362 4.51 -27.94 -14.30
C ARG A 362 4.69 -27.28 -12.93
N MET A 363 4.08 -26.13 -12.69
CA MET A 363 4.20 -25.44 -11.38
C MET A 363 3.40 -26.10 -10.26
N PHE A 364 2.42 -26.94 -10.60
CA PHE A 364 1.58 -27.62 -9.61
C PHE A 364 2.20 -28.94 -9.14
N GLN A 365 3.23 -29.42 -9.83
CA GLN A 365 3.88 -30.71 -9.58
C GLN A 365 5.26 -30.49 -8.94
N GLY A 366 5.73 -31.51 -8.21
CA GLY A 366 7.07 -31.52 -7.62
C GLY A 366 7.26 -30.57 -6.42
N PRO A 367 8.50 -30.49 -5.91
CA PRO A 367 8.85 -29.72 -4.72
C PRO A 367 8.54 -28.22 -4.86
N LYS A 368 7.75 -27.69 -3.92
CA LYS A 368 7.37 -26.27 -3.87
C LYS A 368 6.98 -25.86 -2.45
N ILE A 369 7.05 -24.57 -2.19
CA ILE A 369 6.42 -23.96 -1.01
C ILE A 369 5.17 -23.20 -1.45
N LEU A 370 4.11 -23.31 -0.67
CA LEU A 370 2.80 -22.67 -0.89
C LEU A 370 2.55 -21.63 0.19
N ALA A 371 2.00 -20.48 -0.17
CA ALA A 371 1.64 -19.42 0.76
C ALA A 371 0.23 -18.88 0.52
N ARG A 372 -0.45 -18.47 1.58
CA ARG A 372 -1.69 -17.68 1.46
C ARG A 372 -1.36 -16.25 1.06
N GLN A 373 -2.07 -15.68 0.09
CA GLN A 373 -1.84 -14.29 -0.31
C GLN A 373 -2.10 -13.31 0.83
N ARG A 374 -3.12 -13.52 1.67
CA ARG A 374 -3.46 -12.60 2.77
C ARG A 374 -3.65 -13.34 4.08
N CYS A 375 -2.85 -13.02 5.08
CA CYS A 375 -2.89 -13.69 6.38
C CYS A 375 -2.30 -12.84 7.52
N LYS A 376 -2.59 -13.22 8.77
CA LYS A 376 -2.11 -12.52 9.97
C LYS A 376 -0.70 -12.96 10.42
N GLY A 377 -0.20 -14.06 9.87
CA GLY A 377 1.09 -14.64 10.25
C GLY A 377 1.71 -15.42 9.09
N ASN A 378 2.77 -16.16 9.40
CA ASN A 378 3.52 -16.92 8.41
C ASN A 378 2.83 -18.27 8.17
N TRP A 379 2.17 -18.41 7.02
CA TRP A 379 1.49 -19.64 6.62
C TRP A 379 2.10 -20.15 5.32
N PHE A 380 3.27 -20.77 5.47
CA PHE A 380 4.01 -21.38 4.37
C PHE A 380 4.08 -22.89 4.60
N ALA A 381 3.70 -23.66 3.59
CA ALA A 381 3.70 -25.12 3.63
C ALA A 381 4.53 -25.68 2.47
N TYR A 382 5.25 -26.76 2.71
CA TYR A 382 5.91 -27.53 1.65
C TYR A 382 4.96 -28.59 1.08
N SER A 383 5.08 -28.88 -0.21
CA SER A 383 4.35 -29.99 -0.85
C SER A 383 5.10 -30.49 -2.08
N GLU A 384 5.12 -31.81 -2.28
CA GLU A 384 5.54 -32.45 -3.53
C GLU A 384 4.34 -32.95 -4.37
N GLU A 385 3.15 -32.94 -3.77
CA GLU A 385 1.90 -33.40 -4.38
C GLU A 385 1.40 -32.47 -5.48
N GLU A 386 0.45 -32.92 -6.30
CA GLU A 386 -0.17 -32.09 -7.33
C GLU A 386 -1.16 -31.10 -6.68
N VAL A 387 -0.86 -29.79 -6.71
CA VAL A 387 -1.66 -28.75 -6.03
C VAL A 387 -2.13 -27.69 -7.01
N TYR A 388 -3.37 -27.77 -7.50
CA TYR A 388 -4.01 -26.68 -8.25
C TYR A 388 -4.69 -25.73 -7.26
N GLY A 389 -4.15 -24.54 -7.11
CA GLY A 389 -4.55 -23.58 -6.09
C GLY A 389 -5.27 -22.36 -6.68
N SER A 390 -6.15 -21.78 -5.89
CA SER A 390 -6.82 -20.53 -6.23
C SER A 390 -5.85 -19.34 -6.37
N ALA A 391 -6.35 -18.24 -6.94
CA ALA A 391 -5.60 -17.02 -7.22
C ALA A 391 -4.92 -16.38 -6.01
N ASP A 392 -5.36 -16.73 -4.80
CA ASP A 392 -4.84 -16.27 -3.52
C ASP A 392 -3.89 -17.28 -2.87
N ILE A 393 -3.39 -18.25 -3.62
CA ILE A 393 -2.26 -19.11 -3.27
C ILE A 393 -1.05 -18.70 -4.11
N TYR A 394 0.11 -18.53 -3.48
CA TYR A 394 1.38 -18.27 -4.15
C TYR A 394 2.32 -19.46 -4.04
N TYR A 395 3.00 -19.74 -5.14
CA TYR A 395 3.90 -20.86 -5.35
C TYR A 395 5.32 -20.35 -5.38
N PHE A 396 6.19 -20.93 -4.56
CA PHE A 396 7.61 -20.66 -4.50
C PHE A 396 8.30 -21.87 -5.09
N LEU A 397 8.79 -21.71 -6.32
CA LEU A 397 9.41 -22.76 -7.11
C LEU A 397 10.93 -22.54 -7.11
N PRO A 398 11.73 -23.59 -6.89
CA PRO A 398 13.18 -23.45 -6.94
C PRO A 398 13.63 -23.15 -8.37
N LYS A 399 14.52 -22.16 -8.54
CA LYS A 399 15.13 -21.86 -9.85
C LYS A 399 16.13 -22.94 -10.29
N GLU A 400 16.82 -23.53 -9.32
CA GLU A 400 17.79 -24.60 -9.51
C GLU A 400 17.43 -25.82 -8.64
N LYS A 401 17.76 -27.03 -9.11
CA LYS A 401 17.37 -28.28 -8.43
C LYS A 401 17.97 -28.47 -7.03
N ASN A 402 19.09 -27.79 -6.75
CA ASN A 402 19.84 -27.86 -5.49
C ASN A 402 19.41 -26.82 -4.46
N VAL A 403 18.43 -25.96 -4.76
CA VAL A 403 17.88 -25.01 -3.79
C VAL A 403 17.16 -25.78 -2.68
N ASP A 404 17.62 -25.57 -1.45
CA ASP A 404 17.07 -26.23 -0.27
C ASP A 404 15.79 -25.54 0.20
N LEU A 405 14.66 -26.08 -0.25
CA LEU A 405 13.34 -25.56 0.10
C LEU A 405 13.00 -25.72 1.57
N PHE A 406 13.58 -26.67 2.30
CA PHE A 406 13.29 -26.83 3.73
C PHE A 406 13.96 -25.74 4.56
N TYR A 407 15.20 -25.36 4.22
CA TYR A 407 15.85 -24.18 4.82
C TYR A 407 15.03 -22.91 4.59
N ILE A 408 14.60 -22.68 3.34
CA ILE A 408 13.78 -21.52 2.97
C ILE A 408 12.43 -21.57 3.69
N LEU A 409 11.80 -22.74 3.81
CA LEU A 409 10.56 -22.93 4.56
C LEU A 409 10.71 -22.55 6.04
N ALA A 410 11.84 -22.91 6.66
CA ALA A 410 12.18 -22.54 8.03
C ALA A 410 12.26 -21.01 8.17
N TYR A 411 12.99 -20.37 7.26
CA TYR A 411 13.14 -18.92 7.23
C TYR A 411 11.78 -18.22 7.03
N LEU A 412 10.97 -18.64 6.05
CA LEU A 412 9.65 -18.08 5.77
C LEU A 412 8.67 -18.22 6.95
N ASN A 413 8.83 -19.26 7.77
CA ASN A 413 8.04 -19.45 8.99
C ASN A 413 8.68 -18.86 10.26
N SER A 414 9.81 -18.16 10.16
CA SER A 414 10.50 -17.55 11.31
C SER A 414 9.95 -16.17 11.69
N SER A 415 10.20 -15.75 12.93
CA SER A 415 9.94 -14.39 13.41
C SER A 415 10.77 -13.35 12.67
N LEU A 416 11.98 -13.68 12.20
CA LEU A 416 12.84 -12.78 11.44
C LEU A 416 12.21 -12.39 10.10
N PHE A 417 11.73 -13.37 9.33
CA PHE A 417 10.98 -13.10 8.10
C PHE A 417 9.76 -12.22 8.39
N SER A 418 9.02 -12.57 9.44
CA SER A 418 7.83 -11.83 9.87
C SER A 418 8.15 -10.39 10.23
N PHE A 419 9.28 -10.15 10.91
CA PHE A 419 9.78 -8.83 11.27
C PHE A 419 10.12 -8.01 10.03
N TRP A 420 10.95 -8.54 9.12
CA TRP A 420 11.33 -7.82 7.90
C TRP A 420 10.10 -7.52 7.03
N TYR A 421 9.26 -8.52 6.77
CA TYR A 421 8.11 -8.36 5.88
C TYR A 421 7.03 -7.42 6.45
N ARG A 422 6.91 -7.30 7.78
CA ARG A 422 6.04 -6.29 8.40
C ARG A 422 6.54 -4.86 8.20
N HIS A 423 7.84 -4.63 8.01
CA HIS A 423 8.37 -3.28 7.85
C HIS A 423 8.59 -2.91 6.38
N CYS A 424 9.07 -3.87 5.59
CA CYS A 424 9.47 -3.64 4.20
C CYS A 424 8.49 -4.24 3.17
N GLY A 425 7.72 -5.25 3.58
CA GLY A 425 6.75 -5.95 2.73
C GLY A 425 5.42 -5.20 2.57
N LYS A 426 4.45 -5.83 1.89
CA LYS A 426 3.13 -5.25 1.69
C LYS A 426 2.14 -5.67 2.77
N LYS A 427 1.34 -4.71 3.22
CA LYS A 427 0.16 -4.92 4.07
C LYS A 427 -1.12 -4.47 3.36
N LYS A 428 -2.24 -5.04 3.81
CA LYS A 428 -3.59 -4.59 3.47
C LYS A 428 -4.42 -4.57 4.76
N GLY A 429 -4.60 -3.38 5.33
CA GLY A 429 -5.06 -3.23 6.71
C GLY A 429 -4.15 -4.01 7.66
N ASN A 430 -4.75 -4.81 8.55
CA ASN A 430 -4.01 -5.61 9.54
C ASN A 430 -3.45 -6.94 9.00
N LEU A 431 -3.58 -7.24 7.70
CA LEU A 431 -3.09 -8.47 7.09
C LEU A 431 -1.79 -8.22 6.32
N LEU A 432 -0.87 -9.18 6.39
CA LEU A 432 0.24 -9.26 5.44
C LEU A 432 -0.33 -9.65 4.07
N GLU A 433 0.23 -9.07 3.01
CA GLU A 433 -0.11 -9.43 1.63
C GLU A 433 1.13 -9.98 0.92
N PHE A 434 1.15 -11.29 0.70
CA PHE A 434 2.19 -12.04 0.00
C PHE A 434 1.89 -12.08 -1.50
N TYR A 435 2.67 -11.35 -2.29
CA TYR A 435 2.65 -11.43 -3.75
C TYR A 435 4.05 -11.25 -4.31
N SER A 436 4.25 -11.62 -5.58
CA SER A 436 5.58 -11.85 -6.14
C SER A 436 6.56 -10.69 -5.94
N LYS A 437 6.19 -9.45 -6.26
CA LYS A 437 7.14 -8.32 -6.30
C LYS A 437 7.80 -8.02 -4.93
N PRO A 438 7.07 -7.90 -3.80
CA PRO A 438 7.72 -7.74 -2.49
C PRO A 438 8.44 -8.99 -2.01
N LEU A 439 7.87 -10.19 -2.22
CA LEU A 439 8.49 -11.43 -1.77
C LEU A 439 9.86 -11.69 -2.41
N LEU A 440 10.00 -11.38 -3.71
CA LEU A 440 11.27 -11.55 -4.42
C LEU A 440 12.39 -10.65 -3.85
N LYS A 441 12.04 -9.60 -3.11
CA LYS A 441 12.99 -8.67 -2.48
C LYS A 441 13.27 -8.98 -1.01
N VAL A 442 12.75 -10.09 -0.49
CA VAL A 442 13.03 -10.47 0.89
C VAL A 442 14.49 -10.93 0.99
N PRO A 443 15.33 -10.30 1.82
CA PRO A 443 16.70 -10.69 2.02
C PRO A 443 16.76 -12.00 2.82
N ILE A 444 17.69 -12.88 2.45
CA ILE A 444 17.93 -14.14 3.15
C ILE A 444 19.43 -14.38 3.24
N TYR A 445 19.89 -14.81 4.42
CA TYR A 445 21.17 -15.48 4.54
C TYR A 445 20.97 -16.95 4.16
N TYR A 446 21.59 -17.38 3.07
CA TYR A 446 21.55 -18.75 2.58
C TYR A 446 22.97 -19.34 2.71
N PRO A 447 23.24 -20.18 3.72
CA PRO A 447 24.58 -20.67 4.01
C PRO A 447 25.15 -21.47 2.84
N GLN A 448 26.40 -21.17 2.46
CA GLN A 448 27.14 -21.98 1.50
C GLN A 448 27.60 -23.31 2.14
N ASN A 449 27.82 -23.32 3.46
CA ASN A 449 28.07 -24.54 4.21
C ASN A 449 26.80 -25.41 4.20
N ILE A 450 26.91 -26.60 3.60
CA ILE A 450 25.81 -27.55 3.45
C ILE A 450 25.39 -28.11 4.81
N GLU A 451 26.33 -28.37 5.73
CA GLU A 451 26.04 -28.96 7.04
C GLU A 451 25.20 -28.01 7.90
N GLU A 452 25.57 -26.73 7.94
CA GLU A 452 24.81 -25.68 8.65
C GLU A 452 23.38 -25.59 8.11
N ARG A 453 23.25 -25.59 6.78
CA ARG A 453 21.94 -25.53 6.12
C ARG A 453 21.11 -26.79 6.42
N GLN A 454 21.74 -27.96 6.40
CA GLN A 454 21.10 -29.26 6.60
C GLN A 454 20.46 -29.38 7.99
N GLU A 455 21.11 -28.87 9.04
CA GLU A 455 20.56 -28.91 10.40
C GLU A 455 19.20 -28.21 10.49
N ILE A 456 19.09 -27.02 9.90
CA ILE A 456 17.85 -26.24 9.88
C ILE A 456 16.81 -26.87 8.94
N SER A 457 17.26 -27.41 7.80
CA SER A 457 16.40 -28.13 6.85
C SER A 457 15.76 -29.37 7.48
N ASP A 458 16.51 -30.14 8.27
CA ASP A 458 15.98 -31.32 8.96
C ASP A 458 14.97 -30.93 10.04
N LEU A 459 15.22 -29.85 10.78
CA LEU A 459 14.21 -29.31 11.71
C LEU A 459 12.93 -28.93 10.98
N ALA A 460 13.02 -28.23 9.85
CA ALA A 460 11.85 -27.83 9.06
C ALA A 460 11.11 -29.03 8.45
N ARG A 461 11.84 -30.03 7.94
CA ARG A 461 11.26 -31.29 7.46
C ARG A 461 10.42 -31.96 8.55
N LEU A 462 10.99 -32.12 9.74
CA LEU A 462 10.28 -32.69 10.90
C LEU A 462 9.08 -31.84 11.34
N GLN A 463 9.09 -30.51 11.13
CA GLN A 463 7.93 -29.66 11.36
C GLN A 463 6.79 -29.96 10.37
N THR A 464 7.09 -30.33 9.13
CA THR A 464 6.06 -30.69 8.13
C THR A 464 5.35 -32.00 8.46
N GLU A 465 6.07 -32.96 9.05
CA GLU A 465 5.50 -34.23 9.51
C GLU A 465 4.64 -34.03 10.77
N LYS A 466 5.18 -33.29 11.75
CA LYS A 466 4.47 -32.98 12.99
C LYS A 466 5.01 -31.70 13.59
N TYR A 467 4.15 -30.71 13.82
CA TYR A 467 4.59 -29.48 14.47
C TYR A 467 5.05 -29.71 15.92
N SER A 468 6.18 -29.13 16.30
CA SER A 468 6.71 -29.06 17.66
C SER A 468 7.16 -27.63 17.99
N ARG A 469 6.79 -27.15 19.18
CA ARG A 469 7.26 -25.84 19.68
C ARG A 469 8.76 -25.84 19.96
N GLU A 470 9.33 -26.96 20.41
CA GLU A 470 10.77 -27.06 20.68
C GLU A 470 11.58 -26.91 19.40
N ARG A 471 11.17 -27.59 18.32
CA ARG A 471 11.79 -27.44 17.00
C ARG A 471 11.64 -26.02 16.47
N GLN A 472 10.46 -25.42 16.62
CA GLN A 472 10.26 -24.03 16.23
C GLN A 472 11.22 -23.12 17.00
N GLN A 473 11.40 -23.31 18.31
CA GLN A 473 12.31 -22.48 19.09
C GLN A 473 13.77 -22.61 18.62
N LYS A 474 14.22 -23.80 18.21
CA LYS A 474 15.55 -23.99 17.62
C LYS A 474 15.70 -23.21 16.31
N ILE A 475 14.70 -23.29 15.43
CA ILE A 475 14.64 -22.50 14.18
C ILE A 475 14.67 -21.00 14.49
N GLU A 476 13.86 -20.52 15.44
CA GLU A 476 13.84 -19.11 15.84
C GLU A 476 15.18 -18.64 16.41
N ASN A 477 15.83 -19.47 17.23
CA ASN A 477 17.14 -19.13 17.80
C ASN A 477 18.22 -19.00 16.73
N TYR A 478 18.16 -19.84 15.69
CA TYR A 478 19.08 -19.76 14.56
C TYR A 478 18.90 -18.45 13.76
N PHE A 479 17.66 -18.04 13.49
CA PHE A 479 17.37 -16.79 12.76
C PHE A 479 17.36 -15.53 13.63
N LYS A 480 17.72 -15.62 14.92
CA LYS A 480 17.71 -14.46 15.81
C LYS A 480 18.87 -13.52 15.47
N ILE A 481 18.58 -12.23 15.35
CA ILE A 481 19.57 -11.17 15.07
C ILE A 481 19.96 -10.43 16.34
#